data_AF-V5G3W6-F1
#
_entry.id   AF-V5G3W6-F1
#
_cell.length_a   1.000
_cell.length_b   1.000
_cell.length_c   1.000
_cell.angle_alpha   90.00
_cell.angle_beta   90.00
_cell.angle_gamma   90.00
#
_symmetry.space_group_name_H-M   'P 1'
#
loop_
_entity.id
_entity.type
_entity.pdbx_description
1 polymer ?
#
loop_
_entity_poly.entity_id
_entity_poly.type
_entity_poly.pdbx_seq_one_letter_code
_entity_poly.pdbx_strand_id
1 'polypeptide(L)'
;MGCAEGLVKLIVFAVNLVFALAGLALIIIGVIYKLNLNDFTSAIPEEYHNIGLASIFTIAIGSVIFIIAFFGCCGAIRESPCLLLTYSVILLIIFLAQIAIGVFAFLQINDKGDFEDEIRRTLTTIFNNYDSDKTNASRTTVDFMQHELECCGLDGPAYWLLNRPLSCYDASSNKVFEDGCIKQFFNFLNRSIRVIGITVLTLSTIEVVGAIFSLCLANSIKNRERRFRY
;
A
#
# COMPACT_ATOMS: atom_id res chain seq x y z
N MET A 1 -36.67 -8.49 -15.87
CA MET A 1 -35.48 -8.66 -15.01
C MET A 1 -35.94 -9.41 -13.77
N GLY A 2 -35.28 -10.51 -13.41
CA GLY A 2 -35.58 -11.17 -12.12
C GLY A 2 -35.11 -10.29 -10.96
N CYS A 3 -35.77 -10.34 -9.80
CA CYS A 3 -35.40 -9.54 -8.62
C CYS A 3 -33.92 -9.72 -8.23
N ALA A 4 -33.35 -10.91 -8.43
CA ALA A 4 -31.94 -11.21 -8.15
C ALA A 4 -30.97 -10.49 -9.10
N GLU A 5 -31.31 -10.34 -10.39
CA GLU A 5 -30.45 -9.66 -11.37
C GLU A 5 -30.34 -8.15 -11.09
N GLY A 6 -31.47 -7.54 -10.72
CA GLY A 6 -31.51 -6.13 -10.31
C GLY A 6 -30.69 -5.87 -9.05
N LEU A 7 -30.77 -6.76 -8.07
CA LEU A 7 -29.98 -6.65 -6.83
C LEU A 7 -28.48 -6.76 -7.10
N VAL A 8 -28.04 -7.75 -7.88
CA VAL A 8 -26.61 -7.93 -8.22
C VAL A 8 -26.08 -6.70 -8.97
N LYS A 9 -26.84 -6.17 -9.93
CA LYS A 9 -26.48 -4.94 -10.66
C LYS A 9 -26.32 -3.75 -9.70
N LEU A 10 -27.26 -3.57 -8.77
CA LEU A 10 -27.20 -2.49 -7.78
C LEU A 10 -25.97 -2.60 -6.88
N ILE A 11 -25.67 -3.80 -6.38
CA ILE A 11 -24.51 -4.07 -5.53
C ILE A 11 -23.21 -3.79 -6.30
N VAL A 12 -23.05 -4.34 -7.50
CA VAL A 12 -21.85 -4.12 -8.34
C VAL A 12 -21.67 -2.64 -8.64
N PHE A 13 -22.74 -1.91 -8.96
CA PHE A 13 -22.67 -0.48 -9.19
C PHE A 13 -22.28 0.30 -7.93
N ALA A 14 -22.96 0.07 -6.80
CA ALA A 14 -22.73 0.82 -5.56
C ALA A 14 -21.30 0.61 -5.02
N VAL A 15 -20.82 -0.63 -5.01
CA VAL A 15 -19.47 -0.96 -4.54
C VAL A 15 -18.40 -0.31 -5.43
N ASN A 16 -18.53 -0.43 -6.76
CA ASN A 16 -17.58 0.21 -7.66
C ASN A 16 -17.67 1.73 -7.62
N LEU A 17 -18.83 2.33 -7.33
CA LEU A 17 -18.95 3.78 -7.18
C LEU A 17 -18.15 4.27 -5.97
N VAL A 18 -18.24 3.57 -4.84
CA VAL A 18 -17.43 3.86 -3.64
C VAL A 18 -15.94 3.76 -3.96
N PHE A 19 -15.50 2.71 -4.66
CA PHE A 19 -14.10 2.57 -5.06
C PHE A 19 -13.65 3.66 -6.04
N ALA A 20 -14.50 4.08 -6.98
CA ALA A 20 -14.19 5.18 -7.89
C ALA A 20 -13.98 6.49 -7.12
N LEU A 21 -14.86 6.81 -6.16
CA LEU A 21 -14.71 8.00 -5.32
C LEU A 21 -13.45 7.93 -4.45
N ALA A 22 -13.14 6.77 -3.87
CA ALA A 22 -11.91 6.56 -3.12
C ALA A 22 -10.66 6.73 -3.99
N GLY A 23 -10.65 6.15 -5.19
CA GLY A 23 -9.56 6.31 -6.17
C GLY A 23 -9.35 7.78 -6.56
N LEU A 24 -10.44 8.51 -6.81
CA LEU A 24 -10.39 9.95 -7.10
C LEU A 24 -9.83 10.75 -5.92
N ALA A 25 -10.25 10.43 -4.69
CA ALA A 25 -9.73 11.08 -3.48
C ALA A 25 -8.21 10.84 -3.33
N LEU A 26 -7.73 9.62 -3.56
CA LEU A 26 -6.29 9.30 -3.54
C LEU A 26 -5.51 10.09 -4.59
N ILE A 27 -6.04 10.24 -5.80
CA ILE A 27 -5.41 11.06 -6.84
C ILE A 27 -5.30 12.52 -6.37
N ILE A 28 -6.39 13.08 -5.83
CA ILE A 28 -6.41 14.47 -5.33
C ILE A 28 -5.37 14.65 -4.20
N ILE A 29 -5.36 13.75 -3.21
CA ILE A 29 -4.38 13.78 -2.11
C ILE A 29 -2.95 13.69 -2.66
N GLY A 30 -2.70 12.77 -3.58
CA GLY A 30 -1.38 12.60 -4.20
C GLY A 30 -0.95 13.82 -5.01
N VAL A 31 -1.86 14.51 -5.69
CA VAL A 31 -1.56 15.77 -6.40
C VAL A 31 -1.28 16.90 -5.43
N ILE A 32 -2.09 17.07 -4.38
CA ILE A 32 -1.88 18.09 -3.35
C ILE A 32 -0.51 17.89 -2.69
N TYR A 33 -0.16 16.65 -2.33
CA TYR A 33 1.14 16.35 -1.75
C TYR A 33 2.27 16.73 -2.70
N LYS A 34 2.16 16.38 -3.98
CA LYS A 34 3.14 16.75 -5.01
C LYS A 34 3.30 18.27 -5.16
N LEU A 35 2.19 19.02 -5.19
CA LEU A 35 2.21 20.47 -5.38
C LEU A 35 2.80 21.18 -4.17
N ASN A 36 2.40 20.79 -2.95
CA ASN A 36 2.95 21.36 -1.73
C ASN A 36 4.45 21.11 -1.62
N LEU A 37 4.93 19.91 -1.97
CA LEU A 37 6.37 19.64 -2.06
C LEU A 37 7.05 20.56 -3.08
N ASN A 38 6.43 20.72 -4.25
CA ASN A 38 6.97 21.55 -5.33
C ASN A 38 7.09 23.04 -4.93
N ASP A 39 6.12 23.56 -4.19
CA ASP A 39 6.11 24.95 -3.71
C ASP A 39 7.25 25.22 -2.70
N PHE A 40 7.68 24.20 -1.94
CA PHE A 40 8.87 24.29 -1.07
C PHE A 40 10.20 24.00 -1.80
N THR A 41 10.19 23.27 -2.92
CA THR A 41 11.43 22.86 -3.64
C THR A 41 12.15 23.96 -4.44
N SER A 42 11.65 25.20 -4.49
CA SER A 42 12.49 26.32 -4.98
C SER A 42 13.68 26.64 -4.06
N ALA A 43 13.74 26.01 -2.88
CA ALA A 43 14.80 26.20 -1.89
C ALA A 43 15.53 24.90 -1.48
N ILE A 44 15.33 23.74 -2.14
CA ILE A 44 15.84 22.46 -1.64
C ILE A 44 16.55 21.58 -2.70
N PRO A 45 17.72 20.96 -2.39
CA PRO A 45 18.51 20.13 -3.33
C PRO A 45 17.82 18.84 -3.79
N GLU A 46 18.39 18.18 -4.81
CA GLU A 46 17.91 16.97 -5.51
C GLU A 46 17.62 15.71 -4.64
N GLU A 47 17.79 15.78 -3.32
CA GLU A 47 17.69 14.66 -2.38
C GLU A 47 16.25 14.35 -1.89
N TYR A 48 15.25 15.15 -2.30
CA TYR A 48 13.83 14.89 -1.99
C TYR A 48 13.17 13.85 -2.91
N HIS A 49 13.96 13.13 -3.72
CA HIS A 49 13.45 12.14 -4.67
C HIS A 49 12.57 11.08 -4.00
N ASN A 50 12.93 10.64 -2.78
CA ASN A 50 12.19 9.59 -2.07
C ASN A 50 10.80 10.02 -1.59
N ILE A 51 10.61 11.30 -1.28
CA ILE A 51 9.30 11.83 -0.86
C ILE A 51 8.41 12.07 -2.09
N GLY A 52 9.01 12.50 -3.21
CA GLY A 52 8.32 12.57 -4.51
C GLY A 52 7.78 11.22 -4.98
N LEU A 53 8.52 10.13 -4.72
CA LEU A 53 8.08 8.77 -5.05
C LEU A 53 6.78 8.39 -4.35
N ALA A 54 6.62 8.67 -3.05
CA ALA A 54 5.38 8.38 -2.32
C ALA A 54 4.15 9.07 -2.93
N SER A 55 4.32 10.32 -3.36
CA SER A 55 3.29 11.08 -4.07
C SER A 55 2.91 10.43 -5.40
N ILE A 56 3.91 10.04 -6.19
CA ILE A 56 3.73 9.42 -7.50
C ILE A 56 3.05 8.07 -7.36
N PHE A 57 3.49 7.23 -6.41
CA PHE A 57 2.84 5.95 -6.11
C PHE A 57 1.39 6.12 -5.69
N THR A 58 1.09 7.12 -4.84
CA THR A 58 -0.29 7.41 -4.41
C THR A 58 -1.19 7.77 -5.59
N ILE A 59 -0.71 8.64 -6.50
CA ILE A 59 -1.45 9.01 -7.72
C ILE A 59 -1.64 7.78 -8.63
N ALA A 60 -0.59 6.97 -8.81
CA ALA A 60 -0.64 5.78 -9.67
C ALA A 60 -1.66 4.75 -9.15
N ILE A 61 -1.61 4.43 -7.84
CA ILE A 61 -2.54 3.51 -7.19
C ILE A 61 -3.97 4.04 -7.29
N GLY A 62 -4.19 5.32 -6.97
CA GLY A 62 -5.51 5.95 -7.09
C GLY A 62 -6.07 5.90 -8.52
N SER A 63 -5.22 6.12 -9.52
CA SER A 63 -5.59 6.06 -10.94
C SER A 63 -5.99 4.66 -11.37
N VAL A 64 -5.24 3.63 -10.97
CA VAL A 64 -5.56 2.23 -11.26
C VAL A 64 -6.90 1.84 -10.63
N ILE A 65 -7.11 2.18 -9.34
CA ILE A 65 -8.37 1.92 -8.64
C ILE A 65 -9.55 2.60 -9.37
N PHE A 66 -9.39 3.87 -9.75
CA PHE A 66 -10.43 4.63 -10.45
C PHE A 66 -10.79 4.00 -11.80
N ILE A 67 -9.80 3.62 -12.62
CA ILE A 67 -10.02 3.03 -13.94
C ILE A 67 -10.76 1.69 -13.83
N ILE A 68 -10.34 0.82 -12.90
CA ILE A 68 -10.98 -0.47 -12.67
C ILE A 68 -12.43 -0.27 -12.22
N ALA A 69 -12.64 0.59 -11.23
CA ALA A 69 -13.97 0.92 -10.72
C ALA A 69 -14.87 1.55 -11.79
N PHE A 70 -14.31 2.39 -12.67
CA PHE A 70 -15.03 2.98 -13.79
C PHE A 70 -15.55 1.93 -14.77
N PHE A 71 -14.76 0.92 -15.11
CA PHE A 71 -15.23 -0.20 -15.95
C PHE A 71 -16.35 -1.00 -15.26
N GLY A 72 -16.23 -1.27 -13.95
CA GLY A 72 -17.29 -1.94 -13.18
C GLY A 72 -18.60 -1.15 -13.17
N CYS A 73 -18.53 0.14 -12.84
CA CYS A 73 -19.68 1.05 -12.84
C CYS A 73 -20.33 1.20 -14.23
N CYS A 74 -19.53 1.54 -15.24
CA CYS A 74 -20.04 1.76 -16.59
C CYS A 74 -20.56 0.46 -17.21
N GLY A 75 -19.91 -0.68 -16.95
CA GLY A 75 -20.37 -1.99 -17.37
C GLY A 75 -21.74 -2.34 -16.78
N ALA A 76 -21.93 -2.07 -15.48
CA ALA A 76 -23.22 -2.28 -14.83
C ALA A 76 -24.30 -1.32 -15.37
N ILE A 77 -24.06 -0.01 -15.39
CA ILE A 77 -25.05 1.00 -15.82
C ILE A 77 -25.45 0.79 -17.29
N ARG A 78 -24.45 0.72 -18.18
CA ARG A 78 -24.69 0.61 -19.63
C ARG A 78 -25.10 -0.79 -20.05
N GLU A 79 -25.17 -1.73 -19.11
CA GLU A 79 -25.44 -3.14 -19.35
C GLU A 79 -24.59 -3.67 -20.50
N SER A 80 -23.30 -3.36 -20.48
CA SER A 80 -22.38 -3.76 -21.55
C SER A 80 -21.60 -5.02 -21.13
N PRO A 81 -21.84 -6.18 -21.76
CA PRO A 81 -21.12 -7.41 -21.43
C PRO A 81 -19.60 -7.27 -21.65
N CYS A 82 -19.19 -6.46 -22.62
CA CYS A 82 -17.78 -6.23 -22.92
C CYS A 82 -17.08 -5.52 -21.75
N LEU A 83 -17.66 -4.43 -21.22
CA LEU A 83 -17.07 -3.70 -20.09
C LEU A 83 -17.03 -4.54 -18.80
N LEU A 84 -18.09 -5.31 -18.54
CA LEU A 84 -18.14 -6.23 -17.40
C LEU A 84 -17.10 -7.35 -17.54
N LEU A 85 -16.91 -7.89 -18.74
CA LEU A 85 -15.87 -8.89 -18.99
C LEU A 85 -14.47 -8.30 -18.80
N THR A 86 -14.20 -7.09 -19.31
CA THR A 86 -12.90 -6.44 -19.09
C THR A 86 -12.62 -6.19 -17.61
N TYR A 87 -13.62 -5.74 -16.86
CA TYR A 87 -13.51 -5.58 -15.41
C TYR A 87 -13.17 -6.92 -14.71
N SER A 88 -13.91 -7.98 -15.02
CA SER A 88 -13.65 -9.33 -14.46
C SER A 88 -12.25 -9.85 -14.80
N VAL A 89 -11.79 -9.67 -16.04
CA VAL A 89 -10.45 -10.10 -16.46
C VAL A 89 -9.37 -9.34 -15.69
N ILE A 90 -9.52 -8.02 -15.52
CA ILE A 90 -8.56 -7.23 -14.75
C ILE A 90 -8.50 -7.69 -13.30
N LEU A 91 -9.65 -7.94 -12.64
CA LEU A 91 -9.67 -8.45 -11.27
C LEU A 91 -8.97 -9.81 -11.14
N LEU A 92 -9.18 -10.72 -12.10
CA LEU A 92 -8.52 -12.02 -12.10
C LEU A 92 -7.00 -11.90 -12.31
N ILE A 93 -6.54 -10.97 -13.15
CA ILE A 93 -5.11 -10.71 -13.32
C ILE A 93 -4.49 -10.19 -12.02
N ILE A 94 -5.17 -9.28 -11.32
CA ILE A 94 -4.71 -8.74 -10.03
C ILE A 94 -4.64 -9.86 -8.98
N PHE A 95 -5.66 -10.71 -8.89
CA PHE A 95 -5.68 -11.85 -7.99
C PHE A 95 -4.51 -12.82 -8.25
N LEU A 96 -4.23 -13.14 -9.51
CA LEU A 96 -3.08 -13.99 -9.87
C LEU A 96 -1.75 -13.31 -9.53
N ALA A 97 -1.63 -12.00 -9.74
CA ALA A 97 -0.46 -11.23 -9.34
C ALA A 97 -0.27 -11.24 -7.81
N GLN A 98 -1.34 -11.12 -7.02
CA GLN A 98 -1.29 -11.23 -5.56
C GLN A 98 -0.76 -12.59 -5.10
N ILE A 99 -1.22 -13.68 -5.73
CA ILE A 99 -0.70 -15.02 -5.43
C ILE A 99 0.79 -15.11 -5.77
N ALA A 100 1.21 -14.63 -6.96
CA ALA A 100 2.60 -14.67 -7.37
C ALA A 100 3.53 -13.89 -6.41
N ILE A 101 3.13 -12.66 -6.04
CA ILE A 101 3.85 -11.81 -5.08
C ILE A 101 3.87 -12.48 -3.70
N GLY A 102 2.74 -13.03 -3.24
CA GLY A 102 2.64 -13.71 -1.95
C GLY A 102 3.55 -14.94 -1.85
N VAL A 103 3.62 -15.75 -2.92
CA VAL A 103 4.54 -16.90 -3.00
C VAL A 103 5.99 -16.43 -3.00
N PHE A 104 6.33 -15.42 -3.81
CA PHE A 104 7.69 -14.86 -3.84
C PHE A 104 8.12 -14.34 -2.46
N ALA A 105 7.26 -13.55 -1.80
CA ALA A 105 7.52 -13.04 -0.45
C ALA A 105 7.68 -14.18 0.58
N PHE A 106 6.86 -15.23 0.50
CA PHE A 106 6.96 -16.38 1.40
C PHE A 106 8.27 -17.13 1.25
N LEU A 107 8.77 -17.30 0.02
CA LEU A 107 10.07 -17.94 -0.23
C LEU A 107 11.21 -17.13 0.37
N GLN A 108 11.19 -15.80 0.22
CA GLN A 108 12.24 -14.92 0.74
C GLN A 108 12.24 -14.83 2.27
N ILE A 109 11.07 -14.85 2.91
CA ILE A 109 10.95 -14.82 4.38
C ILE A 109 11.34 -16.17 5.02
N ASN A 110 11.13 -17.29 4.32
CA ASN A 110 11.53 -18.61 4.82
C ASN A 110 13.05 -18.76 4.93
N ASP A 111 13.82 -18.02 4.14
CA ASP A 111 15.26 -17.90 4.32
C ASP A 111 15.58 -16.88 5.43
N LYS A 112 15.18 -17.24 6.65
CA LYS A 112 15.18 -16.33 7.82
C LYS A 112 16.56 -15.76 8.14
N GLY A 113 17.63 -16.52 7.89
CA GLY A 113 19.00 -16.09 8.14
C GLY A 113 19.39 -14.92 7.25
N ASP A 114 19.16 -15.04 5.94
CA ASP A 114 19.49 -13.99 4.98
C ASP A 114 18.65 -12.72 5.18
N PHE A 115 17.37 -12.86 5.50
CA PHE A 115 16.49 -11.71 5.72
C PHE A 115 16.84 -10.90 6.98
N GLU A 116 17.10 -11.58 8.09
CA GLU A 116 17.47 -10.91 9.36
C GLU A 116 18.83 -10.21 9.23
N ASP A 117 19.80 -10.88 8.61
CA ASP A 117 21.14 -10.33 8.38
C ASP A 117 21.10 -9.11 7.45
N GLU A 118 20.30 -9.16 6.38
CA GLU A 118 20.19 -8.04 5.44
C GLU A 118 19.56 -6.80 6.09
N ILE A 119 18.53 -6.99 6.91
CA ILE A 119 17.95 -5.89 7.70
C ILE A 119 18.98 -5.33 8.68
N ARG A 120 19.70 -6.19 9.41
CA ARG A 120 20.73 -5.74 10.35
C ARG A 120 21.82 -4.94 9.62
N ARG A 121 22.30 -5.39 8.46
CA ARG A 121 23.28 -4.65 7.63
C ARG A 121 22.75 -3.30 7.17
N THR A 122 21.51 -3.27 6.70
CA THR A 122 20.84 -2.04 6.24
C THR A 122 20.71 -1.03 7.36
N LEU A 123 20.16 -1.43 8.51
CA LEU A 123 20.03 -0.57 9.69
C LEU A 123 21.39 -0.11 10.19
N THR A 124 22.39 -1.00 10.27
CA THR A 124 23.74 -0.62 10.68
C THR A 124 24.34 0.46 9.77
N THR A 125 24.14 0.33 8.45
CA THR A 125 24.61 1.33 7.48
C THR A 125 23.92 2.68 7.69
N ILE A 126 22.61 2.69 7.93
CA ILE A 126 21.85 3.91 8.17
C ILE A 126 22.29 4.61 9.48
N PHE A 127 22.48 3.85 10.56
CA PHE A 127 22.95 4.42 11.85
C PHE A 127 24.38 4.92 11.77
N ASN A 128 25.28 4.20 11.09
CA ASN A 128 26.66 4.64 10.95
C ASN A 128 26.77 5.93 10.11
N ASN A 129 25.80 6.19 9.24
CA ASN A 129 25.75 7.41 8.44
C ASN A 129 25.03 8.58 9.13
N TYR A 130 24.63 8.44 10.40
CA TYR A 130 23.80 9.42 11.12
C TYR A 130 24.36 10.86 11.07
N ASP A 131 25.66 11.06 11.33
CA ASP A 131 26.28 12.38 11.33
C ASP A 131 27.13 12.66 10.07
N SER A 132 27.42 11.64 9.25
CA SER A 132 28.26 11.77 8.06
C SER A 132 27.48 11.97 6.76
N ASP A 133 26.17 11.78 6.80
CA ASP A 133 25.28 11.97 5.66
C ASP A 133 25.05 13.45 5.37
N LYS A 134 25.58 13.92 4.23
CA LYS A 134 25.47 15.33 3.78
C LYS A 134 24.02 15.79 3.60
N THR A 135 23.12 14.82 3.40
CA THR A 135 21.71 15.01 3.05
C THR A 135 20.81 15.12 4.28
N ASN A 136 21.35 14.81 5.48
CA ASN A 136 20.60 14.57 6.71
C ASN A 136 19.47 13.51 6.60
N ALA A 137 19.40 12.73 5.52
CA ALA A 137 18.37 11.71 5.33
C ALA A 137 18.52 10.57 6.34
N SER A 138 19.76 10.12 6.57
CA SER A 138 20.07 9.09 7.57
C SER A 138 19.73 9.57 8.98
N ARG A 139 20.08 10.81 9.32
CA ARG A 139 19.69 11.45 10.60
C ARG A 139 18.17 11.46 10.78
N THR A 140 17.45 11.97 9.79
CA THR A 140 15.98 12.06 9.83
C THR A 140 15.34 10.68 9.98
N THR A 141 15.85 9.68 9.27
CA THR A 141 15.34 8.31 9.31
C THR A 141 15.58 7.66 10.67
N VAL A 142 16.78 7.81 11.23
CA VAL A 142 17.12 7.28 12.57
C VAL A 142 16.30 7.97 13.64
N ASP A 143 16.18 9.30 13.60
CA ASP A 143 15.41 10.05 14.58
C ASP A 143 13.92 9.68 14.55
N PHE A 144 13.35 9.57 13.35
CA PHE A 144 11.98 9.09 13.16
C PHE A 144 11.81 7.67 13.70
N MET A 145 12.73 6.76 13.39
CA MET A 145 12.63 5.38 13.82
C MET A 145 12.78 5.23 15.34
N GLN A 146 13.72 5.95 15.97
CA GLN A 146 13.91 5.93 17.44
C GLN A 146 12.66 6.44 18.17
N HIS A 147 12.03 7.49 17.64
CA HIS A 147 10.80 8.03 18.20
C HIS A 147 9.59 7.10 17.97
N GLU A 148 9.32 6.69 16.74
CA GLU A 148 8.12 5.91 16.38
C GLU A 148 8.16 4.46 16.87
N LEU A 149 9.34 3.87 17.00
CA LEU A 149 9.51 2.50 17.50
C LEU A 149 9.92 2.46 18.98
N GLU A 150 10.00 3.61 19.64
CA GLU A 150 10.37 3.74 21.06
C GLU A 150 11.65 2.95 21.37
N CYS A 151 12.71 3.23 20.62
CA CYS A 151 13.97 2.50 20.67
C CYS A 151 15.16 3.47 20.67
N CYS A 152 16.33 3.02 21.10
CA CYS A 152 17.54 3.84 21.07
C CYS A 152 18.77 3.05 20.63
N GLY A 153 19.47 3.54 19.62
CA GLY A 153 20.66 2.87 19.07
C GLY A 153 20.35 1.54 18.38
N LEU A 154 21.36 0.88 17.80
CA LEU A 154 21.17 -0.40 17.10
C LEU A 154 20.73 -1.51 18.05
N ASP A 155 21.55 -1.80 19.05
CA ASP A 155 21.35 -2.86 20.04
C ASP A 155 21.02 -2.33 21.45
N GLY A 156 20.91 -0.99 21.59
CA GLY A 156 20.53 -0.32 22.83
C GLY A 156 21.17 1.07 23.01
N PRO A 157 20.81 1.79 24.09
CA PRO A 157 21.17 3.19 24.28
C PRO A 157 22.66 3.44 24.51
N ALA A 158 23.45 2.37 24.73
CA ALA A 158 24.90 2.41 24.82
C ALA A 158 25.57 2.70 23.46
N TYR A 159 24.87 2.47 22.34
CA TYR A 159 25.39 2.77 21.00
C TYR A 159 25.87 4.22 20.87
N TRP A 160 25.15 5.17 21.48
CA TRP A 160 25.43 6.61 21.35
C TRP A 160 26.47 7.17 22.33
N LEU A 161 27.12 6.33 23.17
CA LEU A 161 28.17 6.62 24.16
C LEU A 161 28.23 8.04 24.78
N LEU A 162 28.55 9.07 23.99
CA LEU A 162 28.74 10.46 24.42
C LEU A 162 27.61 11.42 23.96
N ASN A 163 27.07 11.28 22.74
CA ASN A 163 26.13 12.22 22.14
C ASN A 163 24.84 11.51 21.72
N ARG A 164 23.93 11.29 22.67
CA ARG A 164 22.64 10.66 22.39
C ARG A 164 21.64 11.65 21.76
N PRO A 165 21.01 11.31 20.63
CA PRO A 165 19.96 12.12 20.04
C PRO A 165 18.75 12.33 20.96
N LEU A 166 18.06 13.46 20.81
CA LEU A 166 16.80 13.73 21.53
C LEU A 166 15.69 12.73 21.17
N SER A 167 15.74 12.14 19.97
CA SER A 167 14.81 11.11 19.51
C SER A 167 14.87 9.80 20.30
N CYS A 168 15.90 9.59 21.13
CA CYS A 168 15.98 8.45 22.06
C CYS A 168 15.20 8.64 23.37
N TYR A 169 14.57 9.79 23.58
CA TYR A 169 13.90 10.11 24.83
C TYR A 169 12.38 10.15 24.63
N ASP A 170 11.65 9.59 25.59
CA ASP A 170 10.21 9.77 25.69
C ASP A 170 9.90 11.24 26.00
N ALA A 171 9.13 11.89 25.13
CA ALA A 171 8.75 13.29 25.25
C ALA A 171 7.98 13.60 26.56
N SER A 172 7.32 12.60 27.16
CA SER A 172 6.49 12.78 28.35
C SER A 172 7.28 12.58 29.64
N SER A 173 8.11 11.54 29.70
CA SER A 173 8.83 11.16 30.93
C SER A 173 10.31 11.56 30.94
N ASN A 174 10.84 12.04 29.81
CA ASN A 174 12.25 12.33 29.57
C ASN A 174 13.17 11.14 29.90
N LYS A 175 12.62 9.92 29.82
CA LYS A 175 13.36 8.66 30.00
C LYS A 175 13.87 8.16 28.66
N VAL A 176 15.00 7.48 28.71
CA VAL A 176 15.64 6.90 27.54
C VAL A 176 14.97 5.58 27.19
N PHE A 177 14.78 5.32 25.90
CA PHE A 177 14.34 4.01 25.45
C PHE A 177 15.45 2.96 25.66
N GLU A 178 15.11 1.88 26.35
CA GLU A 178 16.08 0.84 26.72
C GLU A 178 16.28 -0.21 25.63
N ASP A 179 15.28 -0.43 24.78
CA ASP A 179 15.34 -1.41 23.70
C ASP A 179 16.13 -0.89 22.49
N GLY A 180 16.95 -1.77 21.90
CA GLY A 180 17.64 -1.50 20.64
C GLY A 180 16.69 -1.51 19.44
N CYS A 181 16.96 -0.64 18.48
CA CYS A 181 16.09 -0.44 17.33
C CYS A 181 16.04 -1.62 16.37
N ILE A 182 17.07 -2.46 16.29
CA ILE A 182 17.01 -3.68 15.46
C ILE A 182 15.88 -4.60 15.93
N LYS A 183 15.82 -4.86 17.25
CA LYS A 183 14.78 -5.70 17.86
C LYS A 183 13.38 -5.11 17.64
N GLN A 184 13.21 -3.81 17.89
CA GLN A 184 11.91 -3.16 17.73
C GLN A 184 11.47 -3.07 16.26
N PHE A 185 12.41 -2.87 15.34
CA PHE A 185 12.13 -2.90 13.91
C PHE A 185 11.67 -4.30 13.46
N PHE A 186 12.29 -5.39 13.94
CA PHE A 186 11.79 -6.75 13.67
C PHE A 186 10.39 -6.99 14.24
N ASN A 187 10.12 -6.50 15.46
CA ASN A 187 8.78 -6.57 16.04
C ASN A 187 7.76 -5.82 15.19
N PHE A 188 8.11 -4.62 14.73
CA PHE A 188 7.30 -3.79 13.84
C PHE A 188 7.04 -4.49 12.50
N LEU A 189 8.08 -5.06 11.86
CA LEU A 189 7.94 -5.80 10.61
C LEU A 189 7.05 -7.02 10.76
N ASN A 190 7.25 -7.83 11.80
CA ASN A 190 6.42 -9.01 12.05
C ASN A 190 4.95 -8.64 12.26
N ARG A 191 4.69 -7.53 12.96
CA ARG A 191 3.33 -7.00 13.13
C ARG A 191 2.76 -6.52 11.80
N SER A 192 3.54 -5.78 11.01
CA SER A 192 3.12 -5.22 9.73
C SER A 192 2.84 -6.31 8.70
N ILE A 193 3.72 -7.31 8.56
CA ILE A 193 3.52 -8.46 7.67
C ILE A 193 2.22 -9.20 7.99
N ARG A 194 1.89 -9.37 9.28
CA ARG A 194 0.63 -9.99 9.69
C ARG A 194 -0.58 -9.17 9.23
N VAL A 195 -0.57 -7.85 9.44
CA VAL A 195 -1.67 -6.95 9.04
C VAL A 195 -1.81 -6.89 7.51
N ILE A 196 -0.68 -6.80 6.79
CA ILE A 196 -0.65 -6.82 5.33
C ILE A 196 -1.21 -8.14 4.80
N GLY A 197 -0.80 -9.27 5.37
CA GLY A 197 -1.30 -10.59 4.99
C GLY A 197 -2.82 -10.72 5.13
N ILE A 198 -3.39 -10.25 6.24
CA ILE A 198 -4.85 -10.23 6.44
C ILE A 198 -5.52 -9.35 5.38
N THR A 199 -5.01 -8.13 5.16
CA THR A 199 -5.56 -7.19 4.18
C THR A 199 -5.55 -7.78 2.77
N VAL A 200 -4.45 -8.40 2.34
CA VAL A 200 -4.34 -9.03 1.02
C VAL A 200 -5.34 -10.18 0.88
N LEU A 201 -5.48 -11.05 1.88
CA LEU A 201 -6.46 -12.15 1.83
C LEU A 201 -7.92 -11.64 1.71
N THR A 202 -8.25 -10.57 2.43
CA THR A 202 -9.58 -9.95 2.31
C THR A 202 -9.80 -9.35 0.93
N LEU A 203 -8.79 -8.68 0.38
CA LEU A 203 -8.83 -8.10 -0.96
C LEU A 203 -9.00 -9.18 -2.03
N SER A 204 -8.22 -10.27 -1.97
CA SER A 204 -8.33 -11.41 -2.87
C SER A 204 -9.75 -12.01 -2.88
N THR A 205 -10.38 -12.11 -1.70
CA THR A 205 -11.75 -12.63 -1.60
C THR A 205 -12.76 -11.69 -2.29
N ILE A 206 -12.61 -10.38 -2.08
CA ILE A 206 -13.47 -9.36 -2.71
C ILE A 206 -13.32 -9.39 -4.23
N GLU A 207 -12.09 -9.52 -4.75
CA GLU A 207 -11.80 -9.59 -6.19
C GLU A 207 -12.47 -10.80 -6.85
N VAL A 208 -12.36 -11.99 -6.24
CA VAL A 208 -12.98 -13.21 -6.76
C VAL A 208 -14.51 -13.09 -6.77
N VAL A 209 -15.11 -12.60 -5.67
CA VAL A 209 -16.56 -12.39 -5.60
C VAL A 209 -17.02 -11.36 -6.63
N GLY A 210 -16.30 -10.24 -6.76
CA GLY A 210 -16.58 -9.20 -7.76
C GLY A 210 -16.49 -9.72 -9.20
N ALA A 211 -15.47 -10.53 -9.49
CA ALA A 211 -15.29 -11.16 -10.79
C ALA A 211 -16.45 -12.12 -11.11
N ILE A 212 -16.87 -12.96 -10.15
CA ILE A 212 -18.00 -13.89 -10.30
C ILE A 212 -19.30 -13.12 -10.58
N PHE A 213 -19.62 -12.11 -9.76
CA PHE A 213 -20.84 -11.32 -9.95
C PHE A 213 -20.86 -10.59 -11.30
N SER A 214 -19.73 -10.01 -11.70
CA SER A 214 -19.63 -9.35 -13.00
C SER A 214 -19.75 -10.34 -14.17
N LEU A 215 -19.16 -11.54 -14.08
CA LEU A 215 -19.30 -12.58 -15.10
C LEU A 215 -20.74 -13.11 -15.20
N CYS A 216 -21.39 -13.35 -14.05
CA CYS A 216 -22.80 -13.73 -14.00
C CYS A 216 -23.68 -12.66 -14.66
N LEU A 217 -23.44 -11.38 -14.35
CA LEU A 217 -24.19 -10.27 -14.93
C LEU A 217 -23.94 -10.15 -16.44
N ALA A 218 -22.68 -10.25 -16.89
CA ALA A 218 -22.33 -10.23 -18.32
C ALA A 218 -23.00 -11.36 -19.09
N ASN A 219 -23.00 -12.58 -18.52
CA ASN A 219 -23.67 -13.74 -19.12
C ASN A 219 -25.19 -13.58 -19.16
N SER A 220 -25.79 -13.04 -18.09
CA SER A 220 -27.23 -12.74 -18.04
C SER A 220 -27.63 -11.77 -19.16
N ILE A 221 -26.89 -10.66 -19.29
CA ILE A 221 -27.14 -9.64 -20.31
C ILE A 221 -26.96 -10.23 -21.71
N LYS A 222 -25.86 -10.95 -21.97
CA LYS A 222 -25.59 -11.58 -23.28
C LYS A 222 -26.67 -12.60 -23.65
N ASN A 223 -27.15 -13.38 -22.69
CA ASN A 223 -28.23 -14.33 -22.93
C ASN A 223 -29.55 -13.62 -23.22
N ARG A 224 -29.82 -12.51 -22.54
CA ARG A 224 -31.00 -11.66 -22.79
C ARG A 224 -30.96 -11.04 -24.18
N GLU A 225 -29.82 -10.49 -24.61
CA GLU A 225 -29.62 -9.97 -25.97
C GLU A 225 -29.81 -11.05 -27.04
N ARG A 226 -29.34 -12.28 -26.80
CA ARG A 226 -29.56 -13.41 -27.72
C ARG A 226 -31.04 -13.73 -27.87
N ARG A 227 -31.81 -13.78 -26.77
CA ARG A 227 -33.26 -14.05 -26.82
C ARG A 227 -34.04 -12.99 -27.58
N PHE A 228 -33.60 -11.74 -27.58
CA PHE A 228 -34.26 -10.68 -28.36
C PHE A 228 -33.93 -10.68 -29.85
N ARG A 229 -32.89 -11.41 -30.27
CA ARG A 229 -32.51 -11.55 -31.69
C ARG A 229 -33.20 -12.72 -32.41
N TYR A 230 -33.91 -13.58 -31.68
CA TYR A 230 -34.74 -14.67 -32.21
C TYR A 230 -36.21 -14.34 -31.95
#